data_AF-A0A7S3ECW4-F1
#
_entry.id   AF-A0A7S3ECW4-F1
#
_cell.length_a   1.000
_cell.length_b   1.000
_cell.length_c   1.000
_cell.angle_alpha   90.00
_cell.angle_beta   90.00
_cell.angle_gamma   90.00
#
_symmetry.space_group_name_H-M   'P 1'
#
loop_
_entity.id
_entity.type
_entity.pdbx_description
1 polymer ?
#
loop_
_entity_poly.entity_id
_entity_poly.type
_entity_poly.pdbx_seq_one_letter_code
_entity_poly.pdbx_strand_id
1 'polypeptide(L)'
;MDSVNKHGDVTNDGSGYLGCFYSTDEVDMFAVVSRTDLKVVLMMPTGALYARVKLVLSRIQTSLVEAMMNPFLDLELPVRSGRFESHVDTLVRNLE
;
A
#
# COMPACT_ATOMS: atom_id res chain seq x y z
N MET A 1 -1.81 13.13 25.95
CA MET A 1 -3.12 13.02 25.30
C MET A 1 -3.03 13.70 23.94
N ASP A 2 -2.71 12.86 22.96
CA ASP A 2 -3.17 12.83 21.56
C ASP A 2 -3.25 14.14 20.76
N SER A 3 -2.15 14.44 20.07
CA SER A 3 -2.22 15.17 18.80
C SER A 3 -2.37 14.15 17.67
N VAL A 4 -3.61 13.89 17.27
CA VAL A 4 -3.93 13.07 16.10
C VAL A 4 -3.54 13.86 14.85
N ASN A 5 -2.43 13.49 14.21
CA ASN A 5 -2.04 14.02 12.91
C ASN A 5 -3.02 13.49 11.84
N LYS A 6 -4.14 14.19 11.62
CA LYS A 6 -5.20 13.85 10.64
C LYS A 6 -4.98 14.46 9.24
N HIS A 7 -3.75 14.54 8.75
CA HIS A 7 -3.51 14.99 7.37
C HIS A 7 -2.79 13.87 6.62
N GLY A 8 -3.59 13.02 5.97
CA GLY A 8 -3.08 12.09 4.97
C GLY A 8 -2.39 12.90 3.87
N ASP A 9 -1.18 12.49 3.53
CA ASP A 9 -0.38 13.15 2.51
C ASP A 9 -0.91 12.72 1.13
N VAL A 10 -1.43 13.68 0.37
CA VAL A 10 -2.05 13.42 -0.93
C VAL A 10 -0.95 13.35 -1.98
N THR A 11 -0.81 12.21 -2.65
CA THR A 11 0.16 12.01 -3.73
C THR A 11 -0.31 12.68 -5.03
N ASN A 12 0.59 12.81 -6.01
CA ASN A 12 0.29 13.50 -7.28
C ASN A 12 -0.84 12.84 -8.11
N ASP A 13 -1.08 11.54 -7.95
CA ASP A 13 -2.21 10.82 -8.55
C ASP A 13 -3.51 10.95 -7.71
N GLY A 14 -3.46 11.76 -6.64
CA GLY A 14 -4.50 12.00 -5.65
C GLY A 14 -4.91 10.78 -4.83
N SER A 15 -4.00 9.82 -4.68
CA SER A 15 -4.13 8.83 -3.61
C SER A 15 -3.83 9.47 -2.25
N GLY A 16 -4.47 8.97 -1.20
CA GLY A 16 -4.22 9.39 0.18
C GLY A 16 -3.28 8.41 0.87
N TYR A 17 -2.06 8.85 1.21
CA TYR A 17 -1.18 8.08 2.10
C TYR A 17 -1.58 8.32 3.55
N LEU A 18 -1.89 7.24 4.28
CA LEU A 18 -2.40 7.31 5.65
C LEU A 18 -1.31 7.30 6.72
N GLY A 19 -0.04 7.11 6.36
CA GLY A 19 1.03 6.90 7.33
C GLY A 19 0.83 5.60 8.12
N CYS A 20 1.44 5.53 9.31
CA CYS A 20 1.08 4.49 10.28
C CYS A 20 -0.28 4.86 10.88
N PHE A 21 -1.34 4.13 10.51
CA PHE A 21 -2.70 4.43 10.95
C PHE A 21 -3.17 3.53 12.10
N TYR A 22 -2.42 2.47 12.39
CA TYR A 22 -2.66 1.55 13.49
C TYR A 22 -1.36 0.88 13.92
N SER A 23 -1.12 0.77 15.23
CA SER A 23 0.05 0.11 15.82
C SER A 23 -0.36 -0.80 16.97
N THR A 24 0.37 -1.89 17.14
CA THR A 24 0.39 -2.74 18.33
C THR A 24 1.83 -2.93 18.80
N ASP A 25 2.02 -3.73 19.84
CA ASP A 25 3.35 -4.11 20.32
C ASP A 25 4.14 -4.95 19.30
N GLU A 26 3.45 -5.56 18.33
CA GLU A 26 4.05 -6.48 17.35
C GLU A 26 4.09 -5.91 15.93
N VAL A 27 3.10 -5.11 15.54
CA VAL A 27 2.95 -4.64 14.17
C VAL A 27 2.56 -3.17 14.05
N ASP A 28 3.12 -2.53 13.04
CA ASP A 28 2.70 -1.23 12.51
C ASP A 28 1.99 -1.44 11.17
N MET A 29 0.85 -0.77 10.98
CA MET A 29 0.04 -0.85 9.77
C MET A 29 0.08 0.46 8.99
N PHE A 30 0.41 0.35 7.71
CA PHE A 30 0.49 1.46 6.78
C PHE A 30 -0.47 1.25 5.62
N ALA A 31 -1.03 2.35 5.09
CA ALA A 31 -1.94 2.23 3.96
C ALA A 31 -1.84 3.40 2.99
N VAL A 32 -2.20 3.10 1.74
CA VAL A 32 -2.54 4.08 0.72
C VAL A 32 -3.94 3.76 0.19
N VAL A 33 -4.72 4.82 -0.06
CA VAL A 33 -6.08 4.73 -0.59
C VAL A 33 -6.14 5.46 -1.92
N SER A 34 -6.52 4.77 -2.99
CA SER A 34 -6.69 5.38 -4.31
C SER A 34 -7.96 6.24 -4.37
N ARG A 35 -8.11 7.03 -5.45
CA ARG A 35 -9.36 7.76 -5.75
C ARG A 35 -10.57 6.86 -6.02
N THR A 36 -10.34 5.59 -6.31
CA THR A 36 -11.38 4.58 -6.59
C THR A 36 -11.63 3.68 -5.37
N ASP A 37 -11.29 4.16 -4.17
CA ASP A 37 -11.40 3.43 -2.90
C ASP A 37 -10.64 2.10 -2.84
N LEU A 38 -9.64 1.92 -3.71
CA LEU A 38 -8.73 0.79 -3.63
C LEU A 38 -7.74 1.02 -2.49
N LYS A 39 -7.62 0.05 -1.60
CA LYS A 39 -6.78 0.14 -0.40
C LYS A 39 -5.65 -0.86 -0.51
N VAL A 40 -4.43 -0.38 -0.36
CA VAL A 40 -3.25 -1.24 -0.18
C VAL A 40 -2.77 -1.06 1.25
N VAL A 41 -2.65 -2.17 1.97
CA VAL A 41 -2.25 -2.21 3.38
C VAL A 41 -0.96 -3.01 3.51
N LEU A 42 0.00 -2.48 4.26
CA LEU A 42 1.26 -3.15 4.58
C LEU A 42 1.39 -3.26 6.10
N MET A 43 1.72 -4.45 6.59
CA MET A 43 2.04 -4.71 7.99
C MET A 43 3.54 -4.93 8.12
N MET A 44 4.16 -4.30 9.11
CA MET A 44 5.59 -4.43 9.41
C MET A 44 5.80 -4.63 10.91
N PRO A 45 6.88 -5.29 11.33
CA PRO A 45 7.23 -5.36 12.75
C PRO A 45 7.39 -3.96 13.36
N THR A 46 6.89 -3.78 14.58
CA THR A 46 7.03 -2.52 15.31
C THR A 46 8.51 -2.15 15.49
N GLY A 47 8.87 -0.91 15.17
CA GLY A 47 10.25 -0.40 15.27
C GLY A 47 11.14 -0.63 14.05
N ALA A 48 10.61 -1.21 12.96
CA ALA A 48 11.33 -1.32 11.69
C ALA A 48 11.58 0.05 11.02
N LEU A 49 12.59 0.14 10.14
CA LEU A 49 12.91 1.39 9.42
C LEU A 49 11.88 1.70 8.32
N TYR A 50 11.18 2.84 8.45
CA TYR A 50 10.04 3.19 7.59
C TYR A 50 10.37 4.03 6.34
N ALA A 51 11.66 4.20 6.00
CA ALA A 51 12.09 5.22 5.03
C ALA A 51 11.49 5.05 3.62
N ARG A 52 11.07 3.84 3.24
CA ARG A 52 10.57 3.51 1.89
C ARG A 52 9.13 3.03 1.85
N VAL A 53 8.42 3.02 2.98
CA VAL A 53 7.06 2.45 3.07
C VAL A 53 6.09 3.14 2.12
N LYS A 54 6.05 4.48 2.11
CA LYS A 54 5.22 5.26 1.19
C LYS A 54 5.49 4.92 -0.27
N LEU A 55 6.77 4.78 -0.65
CA LEU A 55 7.18 4.46 -2.02
C LEU A 55 6.73 3.05 -2.42
N VAL A 56 6.91 2.06 -1.54
CA VAL A 56 6.51 0.68 -1.83
C VAL A 56 4.99 0.55 -1.95
N LEU A 57 4.23 1.13 -1.01
CA LEU A 57 2.77 1.17 -1.09
C LEU A 57 2.29 1.81 -2.39
N SER A 58 2.87 2.95 -2.79
CA SER A 58 2.52 3.62 -4.04
C SER A 58 2.81 2.75 -5.27
N ARG A 59 3.94 2.04 -5.30
CA ARG A 59 4.30 1.15 -6.42
C ARG A 59 3.43 -0.10 -6.50
N ILE A 60 3.06 -0.68 -5.35
CA ILE A 60 2.12 -1.80 -5.30
C ILE A 60 0.76 -1.34 -5.82
N GLN A 61 0.28 -0.16 -5.40
CA GLN A 61 -0.97 0.42 -5.88
C GLN A 61 -0.95 0.62 -7.40
N THR A 62 0.10 1.22 -7.96
CA THR A 62 0.24 1.36 -9.43
C THR A 62 0.19 0.00 -10.12
N SER A 63 0.93 -0.99 -9.61
CA SER A 63 0.97 -2.34 -10.20
C SER A 63 -0.40 -3.05 -10.13
N LEU A 64 -1.16 -2.80 -9.07
CA LEU A 64 -2.51 -3.34 -8.91
C LEU A 64 -3.50 -2.68 -9.87
N VAL A 65 -3.44 -1.35 -10.02
CA VAL A 65 -4.24 -0.63 -11.02
C VAL A 65 -3.93 -1.16 -12.42
N GLU A 66 -2.66 -1.32 -12.79
CA GLU A 66 -2.28 -1.91 -14.09
C GLU A 66 -2.84 -3.31 -14.29
N ALA A 67 -2.84 -4.16 -13.26
CA ALA A 67 -3.43 -5.50 -13.33
C ALA A 67 -4.97 -5.44 -13.49
N MET A 68 -5.62 -4.45 -12.87
CA MET A 68 -7.06 -4.23 -12.93
C MET A 68 -7.55 -3.59 -14.24
N MET A 69 -6.66 -2.98 -15.02
CA MET A 69 -6.99 -2.48 -16.37
C MET A 69 -7.24 -3.61 -17.38
N ASN A 70 -7.11 -4.88 -16.97
CA ASN A 70 -7.51 -6.02 -17.79
C ASN A 70 -9.04 -6.07 -17.92
N PRO A 71 -9.61 -5.90 -19.14
CA PRO A 71 -11.06 -5.85 -19.34
C PRO A 71 -11.77 -7.18 -19.06
N PHE A 72 -11.02 -8.28 -18.90
CA PHE A 72 -11.54 -9.60 -18.55
C PHE A 72 -11.41 -9.92 -17.06
N LEU A 73 -10.83 -9.02 -16.27
CA LEU A 73 -10.74 -9.19 -14.83
C LEU A 73 -12.08 -8.84 -14.19
N ASP A 74 -12.58 -9.75 -13.37
CA ASP A 74 -13.67 -9.47 -12.43
C ASP A 74 -13.07 -8.87 -11.16
N LEU A 75 -13.55 -7.70 -10.75
CA LEU A 75 -13.03 -6.96 -9.60
C LEU A 75 -13.38 -7.63 -8.25
N GLU A 76 -14.36 -8.53 -8.24
CA GLU A 76 -14.69 -9.34 -7.07
C GLU A 76 -13.79 -10.57 -6.94
N LEU A 77 -13.03 -10.92 -7.98
CA LEU A 77 -12.11 -12.04 -7.98
C LEU A 77 -10.69 -11.63 -7.55
N PRO A 78 -9.95 -12.54 -6.89
CA PRO A 78 -8.55 -12.31 -6.59
C PRO A 78 -7.73 -12.04 -7.86
N VAL A 79 -6.85 -11.03 -7.81
CA VAL A 79 -5.87 -10.81 -8.88
C VAL A 79 -4.86 -11.95 -8.88
N ARG A 80 -4.96 -12.82 -9.90
CA ARG A 80 -4.02 -13.93 -10.14
C ARG A 80 -3.16 -13.61 -11.35
N SER A 81 -1.97 -13.09 -11.10
CA SER A 81 -1.02 -12.71 -12.16
C SER A 81 0.40 -12.91 -11.66
N GLY A 82 1.12 -13.88 -12.23
CA GLY A 82 2.51 -14.15 -11.84
C GLY A 82 3.43 -12.95 -12.04
N ARG A 83 3.13 -12.07 -13.02
CA ARG A 83 3.85 -10.80 -13.21
C ARG A 83 3.59 -9.83 -12.05
N PHE A 84 2.33 -9.70 -11.62
CA PHE A 84 1.97 -8.84 -10.49
C PHE A 84 2.60 -9.36 -9.20
N GLU A 85 2.42 -10.65 -8.91
CA GLU A 85 2.96 -11.31 -7.71
C GLU A 85 4.50 -11.18 -7.63
N SER A 86 5.21 -11.48 -8.72
CA SER A 86 6.67 -11.34 -8.77
C SER A 86 7.15 -9.89 -8.59
N HIS A 87 6.40 -8.91 -9.09
CA HIS A 87 6.74 -7.51 -8.91
C HIS A 87 6.53 -7.07 -7.46
N VAL A 88 5.40 -7.46 -6.83
CA VAL A 88 5.14 -7.18 -5.42
C VAL A 88 6.22 -7.79 -4.54
N ASP A 89 6.60 -9.05 -4.77
CA ASP A 89 7.71 -9.71 -4.06
C ASP A 89 9.02 -8.92 -4.15
N THR A 90 9.35 -8.42 -5.35
CA THR A 90 10.54 -7.59 -5.57
C THR A 90 10.47 -6.28 -4.78
N LEU A 91 9.30 -5.64 -4.74
CA LEU A 91 9.11 -4.39 -4.00
C LEU A 91 9.24 -4.59 -2.49
N VAL A 92 8.67 -5.68 -1.96
CA VAL A 92 8.70 -5.98 -0.53
C VAL A 92 10.12 -6.34 -0.08
N ARG A 93 10.88 -7.14 -0.86
CA ARG A 93 12.29 -7.44 -0.55
C ARG A 93 13.21 -6.23 -0.55
N ASN A 94 12.83 -5.14 -1.22
CA ASN A 94 13.59 -3.89 -1.23
C ASN A 94 13.26 -2.96 -0.04
N LEU A 95 12.36 -3.37 0.87
CA LEU A 95 12.10 -2.71 2.15
C LEU A 95 13.11 -3.10 3.24
N GLU A 96 13.67 -4.31 3.16
CA GLU A 96 14.77 -4.79 4.01
C GLU A 96 16.08 -4.06 3.67
#